data_AF-A0A419G0G7-F1
#
_entry.id   AF-A0A419G0G7-F1
#
_cell.length_a   1.000
_cell.length_b   1.000
_cell.length_c   1.000
_cell.angle_alpha   90.00
_cell.angle_beta   90.00
_cell.angle_gamma   90.00
#
_symmetry.space_group_name_H-M   'P 1'
#
loop_
_entity.id
_entity.type
_entity.pdbx_description
1 polymer ?
#
loop_
_entity_poly.entity_id
_entity_poly.type
_entity_poly.pdbx_seq_one_letter_code
_entity_poly.pdbx_strand_id
1 'polypeptide(L)'
;MLGAIIGDIVGSRFEFNNHKSKDFELFAEGCFATDDSMMILAVAKAIMEAAKSKEPTACGYDHNYHALLSDLTVKYMQKIGRKYPNC
;
A
#
# COMPACT_ATOMS: atom_id res chain seq x y z
N MET A 1 8.17 2.31 4.08
CA MET A 1 7.49 1.95 2.82
C MET A 1 8.39 1.15 1.89
N LEU A 2 9.60 1.62 1.53
CA LEU A 2 10.48 0.88 0.59
C LEU A 2 10.77 -0.56 1.01
N GLY A 3 11.09 -0.83 2.28
CA GLY A 3 11.32 -2.21 2.74
C GLY A 3 10.09 -3.11 2.64
N ALA A 4 8.88 -2.57 2.81
CA ALA A 4 7.64 -3.32 2.64
C ALA A 4 7.38 -3.64 1.16
N ILE A 5 7.61 -2.67 0.26
CA ILE A 5 7.49 -2.86 -1.19
C ILE A 5 8.55 -3.86 -1.70
N ILE A 6 9.78 -3.76 -1.22
CA ILE A 6 10.85 -4.71 -1.56
C ILE A 6 10.47 -6.10 -1.05
N GLY A 7 10.01 -6.20 0.20
CA GLY A 7 9.57 -7.47 0.79
C GLY A 7 8.44 -8.13 0.00
N ASP A 8 7.47 -7.34 -0.44
CA ASP A 8 6.39 -7.77 -1.33
C ASP A 8 6.94 -8.32 -2.67
N ILE A 9 7.75 -7.53 -3.38
CA ILE A 9 8.35 -7.93 -4.67
C ILE A 9 9.20 -9.21 -4.55
N VAL A 10 10.03 -9.28 -3.52
CA VAL A 10 10.91 -10.45 -3.27
C VAL A 10 10.08 -11.66 -2.87
N GLY A 11 9.01 -11.45 -2.10
CA GLY A 11 8.13 -12.47 -1.56
C GLY A 11 7.15 -13.05 -2.59
N SER A 12 6.79 -12.30 -3.63
CA SER A 12 5.73 -12.65 -4.57
C SER A 12 5.90 -14.03 -5.20
N ARG A 13 7.13 -14.40 -5.58
CA ARG A 13 7.44 -15.72 -6.17
C ARG A 13 7.23 -16.91 -5.23
N PHE A 14 7.10 -16.65 -3.92
CA PHE A 14 6.91 -17.67 -2.88
C PHE A 14 5.46 -17.74 -2.36
N GLU A 15 4.57 -16.89 -2.87
CA GLU A 15 3.19 -16.77 -2.39
C GLU A 15 2.41 -18.09 -2.54
N PHE A 16 2.55 -18.74 -3.70
CA PHE A 16 1.87 -20.02 -4.00
C PHE A 16 2.78 -21.24 -3.80
N ASN A 17 4.08 -21.04 -3.58
CA ASN A 17 5.05 -22.10 -3.35
C ASN A 17 6.04 -21.70 -2.26
N ASN A 18 5.66 -22.01 -1.02
CA ASN A 18 6.32 -21.51 0.17
C ASN A 18 7.80 -21.96 0.25
N HIS A 19 8.69 -21.01 0.54
CA HIS A 19 10.10 -21.23 0.79
C HIS A 19 10.49 -20.68 2.18
N LYS A 20 10.81 -21.57 3.12
CA LYS A 20 11.07 -21.20 4.53
C LYS A 20 12.52 -20.81 4.84
N SER A 21 13.44 -21.06 3.91
CA SER A 21 14.84 -20.64 4.07
C SER A 21 14.98 -19.14 3.84
N LYS A 22 16.01 -18.54 4.43
CA LYS A 22 16.40 -17.13 4.17
C LYS A 22 17.50 -17.03 3.12
N ASP A 23 17.95 -18.17 2.60
CA ASP A 23 18.97 -18.25 1.57
C ASP A 23 18.30 -18.27 0.19
N PHE A 24 18.15 -17.08 -0.39
CA PHE A 24 17.58 -16.87 -1.71
C PHE A 24 18.03 -15.52 -2.28
N GLU A 25 18.01 -15.38 -3.60
CA GLU A 25 18.30 -14.11 -4.27
C GLU A 25 17.18 -13.11 -4.04
N LEU A 26 17.48 -11.87 -3.65
CA LEU A 26 16.44 -10.87 -3.37
C LEU A 26 15.63 -10.52 -4.63
N PHE A 27 16.30 -10.33 -5.77
CA PHE A 27 15.64 -10.03 -7.03
C PHE A 27 15.99 -11.11 -8.03
N ALA A 28 14.96 -11.83 -8.49
CA ALA A 28 15.10 -12.90 -9.46
C ALA A 28 13.92 -12.88 -10.43
N GLU A 29 13.99 -13.73 -11.44
CA GLU A 29 12.87 -13.98 -12.33
C GLU A 29 11.63 -14.43 -11.52
N GLY A 30 10.46 -13.90 -11.88
CA GLY A 30 9.20 -14.16 -11.18
C GLY A 30 8.91 -13.24 -9.99
N CYS A 31 9.81 -12.34 -9.61
CA CYS A 31 9.50 -11.27 -8.65
C CYS A 31 8.65 -10.16 -9.30
N PHE A 32 7.58 -9.74 -8.65
CA PHE A 32 6.70 -8.66 -9.10
C PHE A 32 6.00 -7.99 -7.91
N ALA A 33 5.62 -6.72 -8.03
CA ALA A 33 4.82 -6.06 -7.00
C ALA A 33 3.38 -6.57 -7.03
N THR A 34 2.81 -6.87 -5.85
CA THR A 34 1.45 -7.39 -5.72
C THR A 34 0.45 -6.28 -5.35
N ASP A 35 -0.80 -6.67 -5.11
CA ASP A 35 -1.83 -5.79 -4.59
C ASP A 35 -1.43 -5.16 -3.24
N ASP A 36 -0.60 -5.80 -2.43
CA ASP A 36 -0.07 -5.22 -1.18
C ASP A 36 0.65 -3.88 -1.43
N SER A 37 1.60 -3.86 -2.38
CA SER A 37 2.29 -2.61 -2.75
C SER A 37 1.32 -1.57 -3.32
N MET A 38 0.34 -2.00 -4.12
CA MET A 38 -0.64 -1.09 -4.72
C MET A 38 -1.54 -0.45 -3.65
N MET A 39 -1.98 -1.24 -2.66
CA MET A 39 -2.81 -0.77 -1.55
C MET A 39 -2.03 0.13 -0.60
N ILE A 40 -0.75 -0.17 -0.34
CA ILE A 40 0.15 0.72 0.42
C ILE A 40 0.23 2.10 -0.24
N LEU A 41 0.40 2.16 -1.56
CA LEU A 41 0.43 3.43 -2.31
C LEU A 41 -0.92 4.16 -2.26
N ALA A 42 -2.03 3.42 -2.32
CA ALA A 42 -3.37 3.99 -2.23
C ALA A 42 -3.65 4.63 -0.87
N VAL A 43 -3.32 3.95 0.23
CA VAL A 43 -3.45 4.48 1.59
C VAL A 43 -2.54 5.69 1.80
N ALA A 44 -1.29 5.62 1.34
CA ALA A 44 -0.37 6.75 1.43
C ALA A 44 -0.93 7.98 0.70
N LYS A 45 -1.50 7.79 -0.50
CA LYS A 45 -2.14 8.87 -1.25
C LYS A 45 -3.35 9.45 -0.51
N ALA A 46 -4.18 8.62 0.12
CA ALA A 46 -5.32 9.08 0.91
C ALA A 46 -4.87 9.96 2.08
N ILE A 47 -3.83 9.55 2.82
CA ILE A 47 -3.27 10.32 3.93
C ILE A 47 -2.72 11.67 3.45
N MET A 48 -1.94 11.67 2.36
CA MET A 48 -1.36 12.90 1.81
C MET A 48 -2.43 13.90 1.37
N GLU A 49 -3.52 13.44 0.76
CA GLU A 49 -4.60 14.30 0.29
C GLU A 49 -5.51 14.78 1.43
N ALA A 50 -5.74 13.93 2.45
CA ALA A 50 -6.45 14.32 3.66
C ALA A 50 -5.69 15.42 4.42
N ALA A 51 -4.39 15.24 4.63
CA ALA A 51 -3.54 16.19 5.34
C ALA A 51 -3.43 17.54 4.62
N LYS A 52 -3.35 17.56 3.29
CA LYS A 52 -3.41 18.80 2.50
C LYS A 52 -4.73 19.55 2.65
N SER A 53 -5.82 18.81 2.85
CA SER A 53 -7.17 19.38 2.90
C SER A 53 -7.52 19.91 4.30
N LYS A 54 -6.93 19.32 5.35
CA LYS A 54 -7.22 19.65 6.74
C LYS A 54 -5.95 19.55 7.59
N GLU A 55 -5.49 20.71 8.05
CA GLU A 55 -4.44 20.79 9.05
C GLU A 55 -4.94 20.26 10.41
N PRO A 56 -4.06 19.62 11.20
CA PRO A 56 -4.41 19.17 12.54
C PRO A 56 -4.75 20.36 13.44
N THR A 57 -5.70 20.14 14.36
CA THR A 57 -6.02 21.10 15.42
C THR A 57 -4.99 21.00 16.56
N ALA A 58 -5.05 21.90 17.54
CA ALA A 58 -4.21 21.83 18.74
C ALA A 58 -4.34 20.49 19.50
N CYS A 59 -5.48 19.80 19.38
CA CYS A 59 -5.75 18.50 19.98
C CYS A 59 -5.53 17.32 19.00
N GLY A 60 -4.93 17.56 17.83
CA GLY A 60 -4.75 16.57 16.76
C GLY A 60 -5.85 16.60 15.70
N TYR A 61 -6.05 15.48 15.00
CA TYR A 61 -7.06 15.36 13.95
C TYR A 61 -8.46 15.13 14.53
N ASP A 62 -9.45 15.83 13.98
CA ASP A 62 -10.84 15.74 14.42
C ASP A 62 -11.61 14.62 13.71
N HIS A 63 -12.85 14.40 14.14
CA HIS A 63 -13.74 13.42 13.52
C HIS A 63 -13.92 13.67 12.01
N ASN A 64 -13.97 14.94 11.60
CA ASN A 64 -14.18 15.28 10.20
C ASN A 64 -12.95 14.99 9.32
N TYR A 65 -11.73 15.04 9.86
CA TYR A 65 -10.53 14.56 9.19
C TYR A 65 -10.59 13.05 8.98
N HIS A 66 -10.96 12.29 10.02
CA HIS A 66 -11.06 10.83 9.93
C HIS A 66 -12.15 10.38 8.95
N ALA A 67 -13.29 11.06 8.89
CA ALA A 67 -14.32 10.82 7.88
C ALA A 67 -13.77 11.06 6.46
N LEU A 68 -13.10 12.18 6.22
CA LEU A 68 -12.47 12.49 4.93
C LEU A 68 -11.40 11.45 4.55
N LEU A 69 -10.55 11.05 5.49
CA LEU A 69 -9.52 10.04 5.27
C LEU A 69 -10.12 8.69 4.87
N SER A 70 -11.22 8.29 5.51
CA SER A 70 -11.96 7.07 5.17
C SER A 70 -12.44 7.10 3.72
N ASP A 71 -13.12 8.18 3.32
CA ASP A 71 -13.65 8.34 1.96
C ASP A 71 -12.53 8.34 0.91
N LEU A 72 -11.43 9.06 1.18
CA LEU A 72 -10.27 9.10 0.30
C LEU A 72 -9.57 7.74 0.20
N THR A 73 -9.53 6.97 1.29
CA THR A 73 -8.94 5.63 1.30
C THR A 73 -9.71 4.69 0.38
N VAL A 74 -11.05 4.62 0.55
CA VAL A 74 -11.91 3.82 -0.33
C VAL A 74 -11.75 4.24 -1.79
N LYS A 75 -11.79 5.55 -2.05
CA LYS A 75 -11.63 6.12 -3.40
C LYS A 75 -10.31 5.71 -4.05
N TYR A 76 -9.19 5.85 -3.34
CA TYR A 76 -7.87 5.57 -3.90
C TYR A 76 -7.56 4.08 -4.00
N MET A 77 -8.00 3.26 -3.05
CA MET A 77 -7.88 1.80 -3.15
C MET A 77 -8.61 1.29 -4.38
N GLN A 78 -9.86 1.72 -4.62
CA GLN A 78 -10.59 1.36 -5.83
C GLN A 78 -9.95 1.92 -7.10
N LYS A 79 -9.54 3.20 -7.10
CA LYS A 79 -8.97 3.85 -8.27
C LYS A 79 -7.62 3.26 -8.70
N ILE A 80 -6.78 2.89 -7.74
CA ILE A 80 -5.47 2.28 -8.02
C ILE A 80 -5.64 0.79 -8.28
N GLY A 81 -6.34 0.05 -7.42
CA GLY A 81 -6.52 -1.40 -7.55
C GLY A 81 -7.15 -1.80 -8.89
N ARG A 82 -8.13 -1.05 -9.40
CA ARG A 82 -8.74 -1.32 -10.73
C ARG A 82 -7.75 -1.24 -11.90
N LYS A 83 -6.58 -0.62 -11.74
CA LYS A 83 -5.54 -0.59 -12.78
C LYS A 83 -4.70 -1.87 -12.81
N TYR A 84 -4.77 -2.68 -11.76
CA TYR A 84 -3.98 -3.88 -11.56
C TYR A 84 -4.89 -5.09 -11.30
N PRO A 85 -5.75 -5.48 -12.27
CA PRO A 85 -6.76 -6.54 -12.06
C PRO A 85 -6.18 -7.96 -11.99
N ASN A 86 -4.91 -8.13 -12.38
CA ASN A 86 -4.20 -9.40 -12.43
C ASN A 86 -2.94 -9.40 -11.55
N CYS A 87 -2.80 -8.40 -10.69
CA CYS A 87 -1.86 -8.46 -9.58
C CYS A 87 -2.44 -9.37 -8.51
#